data_AF-R9QZD6-F1
#
_entry.id   AF-R9QZD6-F1
#
_cell.length_a   1.000
_cell.length_b   1.000
_cell.length_c   1.000
_cell.angle_alpha   90.00
_cell.angle_beta   90.00
_cell.angle_gamma   90.00
#
_symmetry.space_group_name_H-M   'P 1'
#
loop_
_entity.id
_entity.type
_entity.pdbx_description
1 polymer ?
#
loop_
_entity_poly.entity_id
_entity_poly.type
_entity_poly.pdbx_seq_one_letter_code
_entity_poly.pdbx_strand_id
1 'polypeptide(L)'
;ADRIIGMRTALKDNLKKCGSQKDWSHITDQIGMFCFTGLKPEQVERLTKDFSIYLTKDGRITMAGVTTGNVKYLAEAMYEVT
;
A
#
# COMPACT_ATOMS: atom_id res chain seq x y z
N ALA A 1 8.37 11.85 -12.49
CA ALA A 1 8.04 10.46 -12.11
C ALA A 1 8.61 10.07 -10.74
N ASP A 2 9.62 10.82 -10.27
CA ASP A 2 10.39 10.58 -9.05
C ASP A 2 9.55 10.54 -7.78
N ARG A 3 8.50 11.37 -7.68
CA ARG A 3 7.60 11.35 -6.53
C ARG A 3 6.93 9.99 -6.32
N ILE A 4 6.43 9.38 -7.40
CA ILE A 4 5.72 8.09 -7.33
C ILE A 4 6.70 6.98 -6.94
N ILE A 5 7.90 6.98 -7.52
CA ILE A 5 8.96 6.02 -7.20
C ILE A 5 9.36 6.15 -5.72
N GLY A 6 9.58 7.37 -5.24
CA GLY A 6 9.86 7.63 -3.83
C GLY A 6 8.75 7.15 -2.90
N MET A 7 7.48 7.33 -3.27
CA MET A 7 6.34 6.85 -2.46
C MET A 7 6.23 5.31 -2.44
N ARG A 8 6.60 4.63 -3.54
CA ARG A 8 6.66 3.16 -3.57
C ARG A 8 7.73 2.63 -2.62
N THR A 9 8.92 3.22 -2.66
CA THR A 9 10.01 2.87 -1.74
C THR A 9 9.60 3.14 -0.29
N ALA A 10 9.02 4.31 -0.03
CA ALA A 10 8.54 4.66 1.30
C ALA A 10 7.45 3.68 1.81
N LEU A 11 6.52 3.26 0.96
CA LEU A 11 5.50 2.28 1.34
C LEU A 11 6.12 0.93 1.70
N LYS A 12 7.02 0.41 0.87
CA LYS A 12 7.76 -0.85 1.12
C LYS A 12 8.58 -0.77 2.42
N ASP A 13 9.29 0.33 2.63
CA ASP A 13 10.11 0.53 3.82
C ASP A 13 9.26 0.61 5.09
N ASN A 14 8.12 1.30 5.05
CA ASN A 14 7.21 1.37 6.20
C ASN A 14 6.58 0.00 6.51
N LEU A 15 6.19 -0.77 5.48
CA LEU A 15 5.69 -2.15 5.66
C LEU A 15 6.74 -3.05 6.31
N LYS A 16 8.00 -2.93 5.88
CA LYS A 16 9.13 -3.65 6.48
C LYS A 16 9.38 -3.22 7.93
N LYS A 17 9.27 -1.92 8.22
CA LYS A 17 9.38 -1.38 9.59
C LYS A 17 8.25 -1.85 10.51
N CYS A 18 7.05 -2.07 9.99
CA CYS A 18 5.93 -2.64 10.74
C CYS A 18 6.13 -4.13 11.08
N GLY A 19 7.14 -4.79 10.51
CA GLY A 19 7.43 -6.21 10.76
C GLY A 19 6.74 -7.16 9.77
N SER A 20 6.25 -6.66 8.64
CA SER A 20 5.61 -7.52 7.64
C SER A 20 6.61 -8.55 7.08
N GLN A 21 6.24 -9.83 7.18
CA GLN A 21 7.02 -10.96 6.65
C GLN A 21 6.71 -11.27 5.18
N LYS A 22 5.71 -10.59 4.59
CA LYS A 22 5.35 -10.78 3.18
C LYS A 22 6.35 -10.08 2.27
N ASP A 23 6.55 -10.64 1.09
CA ASP A 23 7.31 -9.96 0.06
C ASP A 23 6.46 -8.84 -0.56
N TRP A 24 6.98 -7.61 -0.46
CA TRP A 24 6.38 -6.39 -1.00
C TRP A 24 7.20 -5.83 -2.16
N SER A 25 8.12 -6.62 -2.75
CA SER A 25 9.00 -6.17 -3.82
C SER A 25 8.25 -5.81 -5.10
N HIS A 26 7.09 -6.44 -5.33
CA HIS A 26 6.18 -6.07 -6.42
C HIS A 26 5.72 -4.62 -6.36
N ILE A 27 5.70 -3.96 -5.19
CA ILE A 27 5.34 -2.54 -5.07
C ILE A 27 6.38 -1.64 -5.75
N THR A 28 7.66 -1.99 -5.63
CA THR A 28 8.78 -1.24 -6.22
C THR A 28 9.03 -1.61 -7.67
N ASP A 29 8.75 -2.85 -8.07
CA ASP A 29 9.06 -3.37 -9.42
C ASP A 29 8.02 -2.91 -10.46
N GLN A 30 6.80 -2.59 -10.02
CA GLN A 30 5.73 -2.09 -10.88
C GLN A 30 5.94 -0.62 -11.29
N ILE A 31 5.84 -0.35 -12.59
CA ILE A 31 5.95 1.00 -13.17
C ILE A 31 4.55 1.57 -13.45
N GLY A 32 4.37 2.86 -13.15
CA GLY A 32 3.15 3.60 -13.47
C GLY A 32 2.41 4.16 -12.25
N MET A 33 1.18 4.62 -12.47
CA MET A 33 0.36 5.27 -11.43
C MET A 33 -0.36 4.31 -10.49
N PHE A 34 -0.45 3.03 -10.87
CA PHE A 34 -1.16 2.01 -10.11
C PHE A 34 -0.19 0.98 -9.53
N CYS A 35 -0.55 0.44 -8.38
CA CYS A 35 0.17 -0.65 -7.75
C CYS A 35 -0.83 -1.72 -7.33
N PHE A 36 -0.58 -2.96 -7.71
CA PHE A 36 -1.26 -4.09 -7.11
C PHE A 36 -0.59 -4.42 -5.79
N THR A 37 -1.37 -4.42 -4.70
CA THR A 37 -0.90 -4.77 -3.37
C THR A 37 -0.94 -6.28 -3.13
N GLY A 38 -1.77 -7.02 -3.87
CA GLY A 38 -2.02 -8.45 -3.65
C GLY A 38 -2.99 -8.72 -2.50
N LEU A 39 -3.66 -7.69 -1.98
CA LEU A 39 -4.70 -7.82 -0.97
C LEU A 39 -5.94 -8.52 -1.52
N LYS A 40 -6.49 -9.43 -0.72
CA LYS A 40 -7.77 -10.09 -1.02
C LYS A 40 -8.95 -9.13 -0.79
N PRO A 41 -10.10 -9.33 -1.44
CA PRO A 41 -11.29 -8.49 -1.26
C PRO A 41 -11.71 -8.30 0.22
N GLU A 42 -11.58 -9.35 1.04
CA GLU A 42 -11.87 -9.29 2.48
C GLU A 42 -10.97 -8.31 3.23
N GLN A 43 -9.69 -8.24 2.86
CA GLN A 43 -8.71 -7.33 3.45
C GLN A 43 -8.97 -5.89 2.97
N VAL A 44 -9.36 -5.73 1.71
CA VAL A 44 -9.78 -4.44 1.13
C VAL A 44 -11.00 -3.87 1.85
N GLU A 45 -12.00 -4.72 2.13
CA GLU A 45 -13.21 -4.31 2.85
C GLU A 45 -12.88 -3.90 4.29
N ARG A 46 -11.97 -4.62 4.96
CA ARG A 46 -11.49 -4.25 6.29
C ARG A 46 -10.71 -2.93 6.31
N LEU A 47 -9.84 -2.70 5.33
CA LEU A 47 -9.16 -1.40 5.15
C LEU A 47 -10.13 -0.25 4.97
N THR A 48 -11.21 -0.49 4.23
CA THR A 48 -12.24 0.52 3.99
C THR A 48 -13.02 0.82 5.26
N LYS A 49 -13.43 -0.23 6.00
CA LYS A 49 -14.28 -0.11 7.19
C LYS A 49 -13.53 0.43 8.41
N ASP A 50 -12.35 -0.12 8.70
CA ASP A 50 -11.63 0.14 9.94
C ASP A 50 -10.68 1.33 9.81
N PHE A 51 -10.11 1.53 8.61
CA PHE A 51 -9.07 2.54 8.37
C PHE A 51 -9.49 3.66 7.43
N SER A 52 -10.70 3.60 6.85
CA SER A 52 -11.18 4.55 5.83
C SER A 52 -10.26 4.66 4.61
N ILE A 53 -9.59 3.55 4.25
CA ILE A 53 -8.71 3.49 3.08
C ILE A 53 -9.44 2.78 1.94
N TYR A 54 -9.74 3.55 0.90
CA TYR A 54 -10.50 3.06 -0.25
C TYR A 54 -9.56 2.62 -1.38
N LEU A 55 -9.68 1.37 -1.78
CA LEU A 55 -8.97 0.77 -2.90
C LEU A 55 -9.90 -0.16 -3.66
N THR A 56 -9.52 -0.54 -4.87
CA THR A 56 -10.34 -1.45 -5.69
C THR A 56 -10.29 -2.86 -5.11
N LYS A 57 -11.37 -3.63 -5.29
CA LYS A 57 -11.52 -4.97 -4.69
C LYS A 57 -10.45 -5.98 -5.13
N ASP A 58 -9.77 -5.73 -6.25
CA ASP A 58 -8.61 -6.48 -6.75
C ASP A 58 -7.28 -6.07 -6.09
N GLY A 59 -7.32 -5.22 -5.05
CA GLY A 59 -6.14 -4.77 -4.33
C GLY A 59 -5.31 -3.72 -5.07
N ARG A 60 -5.86 -3.06 -6.10
CA ARG A 60 -5.17 -1.98 -6.83
C ARG A 60 -5.29 -0.66 -6.06
N ILE A 61 -4.16 -0.01 -5.84
CA ILE A 61 -4.07 1.32 -5.23
C ILE A 61 -3.52 2.33 -6.24
N THR A 62 -3.94 3.60 -6.10
CA THR A 62 -3.36 4.71 -6.86
C THR A 62 -2.22 5.35 -6.08
N MET A 63 -1.00 5.27 -6.62
CA MET A 63 0.18 5.88 -5.99
C MET A 63 0.14 7.41 -6.06
N ALA A 64 -0.74 7.99 -6.88
CA ALA A 64 -0.92 9.44 -6.94
C ALA A 64 -1.54 10.03 -5.65
N GLY A 65 -2.35 9.24 -4.93
CA GLY A 65 -2.96 9.61 -3.65
C GLY A 65 -2.08 9.31 -2.43
N VAL A 66 -0.97 8.58 -2.62
CA VAL A 66 0.00 8.31 -1.55
C VAL A 66 0.96 9.50 -1.43
N THR A 67 1.13 9.97 -0.21
CA THR A 67 1.97 11.11 0.16
C THR A 67 2.83 10.76 1.37
N THR A 68 3.86 11.55 1.64
CA THR A 68 4.71 11.37 2.84
C THR A 68 3.94 11.45 4.15
N GLY A 69 2.80 12.15 4.18
CA GLY A 69 1.95 12.28 5.36
C GLY A 69 1.06 11.07 5.63
N ASN A 70 0.66 10.31 4.60
CA ASN A 70 -0.27 9.18 4.75
C ASN A 70 0.38 7.80 4.50
N VAL A 71 1.57 7.74 3.91
CA VAL A 71 2.23 6.46 3.56
C VAL A 71 2.48 5.57 4.78
N LYS A 72 2.78 6.17 5.94
CA LYS A 72 2.95 5.45 7.20
C LYS A 72 1.64 4.81 7.66
N TYR A 73 0.57 5.59 7.71
CA TYR A 73 -0.76 5.11 8.09
C TYR A 73 -1.27 4.02 7.13
N LEU A 74 -1.03 4.19 5.82
CA LEU A 74 -1.35 3.17 4.82
C LEU A 74 -0.59 1.86 5.09
N ALA A 75 0.71 1.94 5.37
CA ALA A 75 1.52 0.75 5.66
C ALA A 75 1.06 0.02 6.93
N GLU A 76 0.78 0.77 8.01
CA GLU A 76 0.27 0.21 9.27
C GLU A 76 -1.09 -0.47 9.07
N ALA A 77 -2.02 0.20 8.38
CA ALA A 77 -3.32 -0.37 8.06
C ALA A 77 -3.21 -1.62 7.19
N MET A 78 -2.37 -1.59 6.15
CA MET A 78 -2.09 -2.76 5.30
C MET A 78 -1.52 -3.91 6.11
N TYR A 79 -0.59 -3.63 7.04
CA TYR A 79 -0.03 -4.63 7.94
C TYR A 79 -1.08 -5.24 8.87
N GLU A 80 -1.95 -4.43 9.48
CA GLU A 80 -3.00 -4.93 10.39
C GLU A 80 -4.00 -5.89 9.70
N VAL A 81 -4.25 -5.69 8.41
CA VAL A 81 -5.17 -6.55 7.64
C VAL A 81 -4.48 -7.73 6.95
N THR A 82 -3.15 -7.82 6.97
CA THR A 82 -2.38 -8.85 6.24
C THR A 82 -1.83 -9.95 7.10
#